data_AF-A0A2E0GTD3-F1
#
_entry.id   AF-A0A2E0GTD3-F1
#
_cell.length_a   1.000
_cell.length_b   1.000
_cell.length_c   1.000
_cell.angle_alpha   90.00
_cell.angle_beta   90.00
_cell.angle_gamma   90.00
#
_symmetry.space_group_name_H-M   'P 1'
#
loop_
_entity.id
_entity.type
_entity.pdbx_description
1 polymer ?
#
loop_
_entity_poly.entity_id
_entity_poly.type
_entity_poly.pdbx_seq_one_letter_code
_entity_poly.pdbx_strand_id
1 'polypeptide(L)'
;MRTASGGYAANQFIIWTDEGRTFQSYRSKIATKANDGTVTLFSPYWDFYSATTNRYLLQFLNEDSINDVRVKVKSGEYLTE
;
A
#
# COMPACT_ATOMS: atom_id res chain seq x y z
N MET A 1 -9.60 -4.93 -5.49
CA MET A 1 -8.85 -4.13 -6.51
C MET A 1 -9.01 -4.76 -7.88
N ARG A 2 -8.92 -3.98 -8.98
CA ARG A 2 -9.11 -4.49 -10.36
C ARG A 2 -7.78 -4.77 -11.05
N THR A 3 -7.67 -5.93 -11.70
CA THR A 3 -6.53 -6.27 -12.55
C THR A 3 -6.58 -5.48 -13.87
N ALA A 4 -5.47 -5.46 -14.62
CA ALA A 4 -5.44 -4.87 -15.96
C ALA A 4 -6.45 -5.50 -16.93
N SER A 5 -6.77 -6.78 -16.69
CA SER A 5 -7.75 -7.57 -17.44
C SER A 5 -9.20 -7.38 -16.97
N GLY A 6 -9.46 -6.48 -16.03
CA GLY A 6 -10.81 -6.14 -15.55
C GLY A 6 -11.39 -7.06 -14.47
N GLY A 7 -10.68 -8.14 -14.11
CA GLY A 7 -11.05 -9.06 -13.04
C GLY A 7 -10.72 -8.54 -11.64
N TYR A 8 -11.23 -9.21 -10.61
CA TYR A 8 -10.84 -8.93 -9.22
C TYR A 8 -9.50 -9.60 -8.92
N ALA A 9 -8.57 -8.86 -8.30
CA ALA A 9 -7.34 -9.43 -7.79
C ALA A 9 -7.66 -10.27 -6.54
N ALA A 10 -7.62 -11.60 -6.69
CA ALA A 10 -8.07 -12.55 -5.65
C ALA A 10 -7.30 -12.45 -4.32
N ASN A 11 -6.07 -11.93 -4.33
CA ASN A 11 -5.19 -11.85 -3.17
C ASN A 11 -4.87 -10.41 -2.76
N GLN A 12 -5.73 -9.44 -3.08
CA GLN A 12 -5.49 -8.02 -2.78
C GLN A 12 -6.73 -7.39 -2.16
N PHE A 13 -6.59 -7.00 -0.89
CA PHE A 13 -7.71 -6.56 -0.06
C PHE A 13 -7.46 -5.17 0.50
N ILE A 14 -8.53 -4.37 0.54
CA ILE A 14 -8.58 -3.15 1.35
C ILE A 14 -9.50 -3.48 2.51
N ILE A 15 -8.93 -3.56 3.71
CA ILE A 15 -9.66 -3.77 4.96
C ILE A 15 -9.99 -2.40 5.53
N TRP A 16 -11.26 -2.20 5.84
CA TRP A 16 -11.76 -0.97 6.44
C TRP A 16 -11.92 -1.20 7.93
N THR A 17 -11.31 -0.34 8.73
CA THR A 17 -11.41 -0.35 10.18
C THR A 17 -11.88 1.02 10.66
N ASP A 18 -12.31 1.11 11.91
CA ASP A 18 -12.71 2.39 12.52
C ASP A 18 -11.54 3.39 12.59
N GLU A 19 -10.30 2.88 12.54
CA GLU A 19 -9.07 3.66 12.60
C GLU A 19 -8.56 4.08 11.21
N GLY A 20 -9.05 3.45 10.13
CA GLY A 20 -8.66 3.78 8.77
C GLY A 20 -8.77 2.62 7.77
N ARG A 21 -7.80 2.55 6.87
CA ARG A 21 -7.78 1.57 5.78
C ARG A 21 -6.46 0.84 5.77
N THR A 22 -6.51 -0.46 5.58
CA THR A 22 -5.32 -1.31 5.47
C THR A 22 -5.30 -1.96 4.10
N PHE A 23 -4.21 -1.80 3.38
CA PHE A 23 -3.90 -2.59 2.20
C PHE A 23 -3.17 -3.88 2.58
N GLN A 24 -3.75 -5.02 2.20
CA GLN A 24 -3.20 -6.35 2.42
C GLN A 24 -3.05 -7.10 1.09
N SER A 25 -1.88 -7.69 0.88
CA SER A 25 -1.57 -8.59 -0.22
C SER A 25 -1.35 -9.99 0.35
N TYR A 26 -2.16 -10.96 -0.06
CA TYR A 26 -2.24 -12.29 0.56
C TYR A 26 -2.49 -12.18 2.06
N ARG A 27 -1.55 -12.68 2.89
CA ARG A 27 -1.60 -12.61 4.36
C ARG A 27 -0.75 -11.46 4.93
N SER A 28 -0.04 -10.74 4.07
CA SER A 28 0.89 -9.69 4.48
C SER A 28 0.23 -8.32 4.42
N LYS A 29 0.26 -7.60 5.54
CA LYS A 29 -0.08 -6.19 5.59
C LYS A 29 0.99 -5.41 4.84
N ILE A 30 0.60 -4.56 3.89
CA ILE A 30 1.53 -3.80 3.05
C ILE A 30 1.57 -2.35 3.49
N ALA A 31 0.39 -1.74 3.66
CA ALA A 31 0.27 -0.35 4.07
C ALA A 31 -0.99 -0.13 4.89
N THR A 32 -0.96 0.85 5.79
CA THR A 32 -2.12 1.40 6.46
C THR A 32 -2.19 2.89 6.22
N LYS A 33 -3.40 3.39 6.06
CA LYS A 33 -3.72 4.81 6.05
C LYS A 33 -4.74 5.05 7.15
N ALA A 34 -4.31 5.68 8.22
CA ALA A 34 -5.17 6.07 9.32
C ALA A 34 -6.07 7.25 8.91
N ASN A 35 -7.16 7.46 9.64
CA ASN A 35 -8.13 8.52 9.35
C ASN A 35 -7.57 9.94 9.51
N ASP A 36 -6.51 10.09 10.30
CA ASP A 36 -5.75 11.35 10.45
C ASP A 36 -4.83 11.64 9.26
N GLY A 37 -4.72 10.71 8.30
CA GLY A 37 -3.85 10.81 7.13
C GLY A 37 -2.48 10.16 7.31
N THR A 38 -2.18 9.61 8.49
CA THR A 38 -0.91 8.91 8.75
C THR A 38 -0.82 7.66 7.88
N VAL A 39 0.29 7.55 7.14
CA VAL A 39 0.59 6.38 6.31
C VAL A 39 1.72 5.59 6.94
N THR A 40 1.47 4.32 7.20
CA THR A 40 2.47 3.36 7.68
C THR A 40 2.68 2.28 6.64
N LEU A 41 3.92 2.00 6.29
CA LEU A 41 4.33 0.96 5.36
C LEU A 41 5.02 -0.16 6.11
N PHE A 42 4.62 -1.41 5.85
CA PHE A 42 5.10 -2.57 6.60
C PHE A 42 6.23 -3.28 5.86
N SER A 43 7.43 -3.22 6.44
CA SER A 43 8.63 -3.84 5.93
C SER A 43 8.60 -5.36 6.16
N PRO A 44 9.18 -6.19 5.28
CA PRO A 44 9.82 -5.85 4.01
C PRO A 44 8.83 -5.80 2.82
N TYR A 45 7.52 -5.92 3.07
CA TYR A 45 6.55 -6.24 2.03
C TYR A 45 6.21 -5.09 1.08
N TRP A 46 6.29 -3.84 1.54
CA TRP A 46 6.05 -2.68 0.68
C TRP A 46 7.19 -2.41 -0.31
N ASP A 47 8.42 -2.84 -0.01
CA ASP A 47 9.62 -2.65 -0.84
C ASP A 47 10.12 -3.95 -1.51
N PHE A 48 9.46 -5.09 -1.25
CA PHE A 48 9.69 -6.31 -2.00
C PHE A 48 9.16 -6.10 -3.42
N TYR A 49 10.05 -6.08 -4.43
CA TYR A 49 9.89 -5.72 -5.85
C TYR A 49 8.78 -6.44 -6.67
N SER A 50 7.66 -6.85 -6.07
CA SER A 50 6.49 -7.35 -6.76
C SER A 50 5.82 -6.22 -7.54
N ALA A 51 6.01 -6.21 -8.86
CA ALA A 51 5.38 -5.24 -9.77
C ALA A 51 3.86 -5.11 -9.56
N THR A 52 3.19 -6.23 -9.24
CA THR A 52 1.75 -6.28 -8.98
C THR A 52 1.39 -5.61 -7.66
N THR A 53 2.12 -5.89 -6.58
CA THR A 53 1.85 -5.30 -5.26
C THR A 53 2.13 -3.80 -5.29
N ASN A 54 3.22 -3.39 -5.95
CA ASN A 54 3.58 -1.98 -6.14
C ASN A 54 2.49 -1.20 -6.86
N ARG A 55 1.94 -1.73 -7.96
CA ARG A 55 0.84 -1.09 -8.68
C ARG A 55 -0.38 -0.83 -7.79
N TYR A 56 -0.73 -1.79 -6.94
CA TYR A 56 -1.88 -1.67 -6.04
C TYR A 56 -1.60 -0.78 -4.82
N LEU A 57 -0.37 -0.80 -4.32
CA LEU A 57 0.09 0.12 -3.28
C LEU A 57 0.00 1.57 -3.77
N LEU A 58 0.47 1.85 -4.99
CA LEU A 58 0.37 3.18 -5.60
C LEU A 58 -1.08 3.64 -5.75
N GLN A 59 -1.98 2.74 -6.17
CA GLN A 59 -3.42 3.05 -6.20
C GLN A 59 -4.01 3.31 -4.81
N PHE A 60 -3.53 2.60 -3.79
CA PHE A 60 -3.99 2.77 -2.41
C PHE A 60 -3.51 4.08 -1.79
N LEU A 61 -2.26 4.45 -2.04
CA LEU A 61 -1.64 5.68 -1.56
C LEU A 61 -1.99 6.91 -2.42
N ASN A 62 -2.48 6.69 -3.64
CA ASN A 62 -2.70 7.70 -4.67
C ASN A 62 -1.40 8.41 -5.07
N GLU A 63 -0.37 7.61 -5.34
CA GLU A 63 0.98 8.05 -5.74
C GLU A 63 1.28 7.58 -7.17
N ASP A 64 2.16 8.32 -7.87
CA ASP A 64 2.46 8.05 -9.28
C ASP A 64 3.58 7.01 -9.46
N SER A 65 4.58 6.99 -8.55
CA SER A 65 5.70 6.05 -8.63
C SER A 65 6.15 5.53 -7.27
N ILE A 66 6.73 4.32 -7.25
CA ILE A 66 7.34 3.75 -6.02
C ILE A 66 8.55 4.58 -5.57
N ASN A 67 9.19 5.29 -6.50
CA ASN A 67 10.28 6.17 -6.14
C ASN A 67 9.79 7.34 -5.27
N ASP A 68 8.61 7.89 -5.56
CA ASP A 68 8.00 8.95 -4.75
C ASP A 68 7.68 8.45 -3.35
N VAL A 69 7.11 7.24 -3.23
CA VAL A 69 6.89 6.57 -1.94
C VAL A 69 8.20 6.43 -1.16
N ARG A 70 9.29 6.00 -1.82
CA ARG A 70 10.61 5.89 -1.18
C ARG A 70 11.17 7.24 -0.75
N VAL A 71 10.95 8.30 -1.53
CA VAL A 71 11.34 9.67 -1.16
C VAL A 71 10.55 10.12 0.07
N LYS A 72 9.24 9.84 0.14
CA LYS A 72 8.38 10.15 1.29
C LYS A 72 8.72 9.37 2.54
N VAL A 73 9.15 8.11 2.39
CA VAL A 73 9.72 7.33 3.50
C VAL A 73 11.01 7.98 4.01
N LYS A 74 11.91 8.40 3.09
CA LYS A 74 13.16 9.07 3.46
C LYS A 74 12.94 10.45 4.08
N SER A 75 11.90 11.17 3.67
CA SER A 75 11.53 12.47 4.25
C SER A 75 10.83 12.33 5.61
N GLY A 76 10.37 11.13 5.98
CA GLY A 76 9.61 10.87 7.20
C GLY A 76 8.11 11.18 7.08
N GLU A 77 7.62 11.51 5.88
CA GLU A 77 6.18 11.68 5.62
C GLU A 77 5.44 10.34 5.72
N TYR A 78 6.10 9.24 5.33
CA TYR A 78 5.61 7.88 5.51
C TYR A 78 6.42 7.16 6.57
N LEU A 79 5.71 6.57 7.54
CA LEU A 79 6.30 5.77 8.59
C LEU A 79 6.56 4.35 8.08
N THR A 80 7.64 3.75 8.52
CA THR A 80 7.94 2.34 8.24
C THR A 80 7.97 1.54 9.52
N GLU A 81 7.24 0.43 9.54
CA GLU A 81 7.19 -0.53 10.65
C GLU A 81 7.70 -1.91 10.22
#